data_AF-A0A937MW94-F1
#
_entry.id   AF-A0A937MW94-F1
#
_cell.length_a   1.000
_cell.length_b   1.000
_cell.length_c   1.000
_cell.angle_alpha   90.00
_cell.angle_beta   90.00
_cell.angle_gamma   90.00
#
_symmetry.space_group_name_H-M   'P 1'
#
loop_
_entity.id
_entity.type
_entity.pdbx_description
1 polymer ?
#
loop_
_entity_poly.entity_id
_entity_poly.type
_entity_poly.pdbx_seq_one_letter_code
_entity_poly.pdbx_strand_id
1 'polypeptide(L)'
;MAPQLFSRIFFAFWVGVLFTPAHATANAFHQLLQEKYELEKQFDVQSLECFPFIKEIGFTEDQIPLIEQCLTGARTLKEALTGSGNLNYKIIGISKRFLKTAGFHTILVPWNATKDEIIQFLNTRQSPEEQTTFLDKIRELKQDIAKNLRIKQFYCSQEISNEDCLQGYENLASVRLPDTLKTSGWQEIIITDSHTSSDGPGKLILGFNDSPSEMGKRLRKDPFKTWSPRQQMYEKIQEKYGAVFKAKLQLENLVCAADISMEECEQGADNLAQASQNTDFRMRHWGRVTISRYNTLIQGDFHAFIRYDLTPGEIQKYFSRKALKTQAAKKTTLAVKLEGRTKNNSTQLRVVCDLENLRSELCANSFETFIRFVKKNHDYRVQAPWNTLMFVDGNQLDRVNFALNSSSRNTYLYVDANSDDAKLEAFLNQFRETTRHRAN
;
A
#
# COMPACT_ATOMS: atom_id res chain seq x y z
N MET A 1 -0.66 84.07 0.11
CA MET A 1 -2.04 84.29 -0.37
C MET A 1 -2.42 83.11 -1.26
N ALA A 2 -3.58 82.50 -1.00
CA ALA A 2 -4.07 81.24 -1.59
C ALA A 2 -4.32 81.32 -3.11
N PRO A 3 -4.43 80.16 -3.82
CA PRO A 3 -5.71 79.42 -3.90
C PRO A 3 -5.54 77.89 -3.66
N GLN A 4 -6.42 77.23 -2.90
CA GLN A 4 -7.71 76.60 -3.30
C GLN A 4 -7.58 75.47 -4.34
N LEU A 5 -7.63 74.19 -3.91
CA LEU A 5 -8.83 73.32 -3.77
C LEU A 5 -9.34 72.75 -5.10
N PHE A 6 -9.00 71.49 -5.41
CA PHE A 6 -9.94 70.54 -6.02
C PHE A 6 -9.56 69.10 -5.64
N SER A 7 -10.54 68.42 -5.07
CA SER A 7 -10.57 67.00 -4.71
C SER A 7 -10.28 66.08 -5.90
N ARG A 8 -9.54 64.99 -5.68
CA ARG A 8 -9.82 63.68 -6.32
C ARG A 8 -9.09 62.55 -5.59
N ILE A 9 -9.92 61.73 -4.96
CA ILE A 9 -9.67 60.39 -4.42
C ILE A 9 -8.91 59.56 -5.46
N PHE A 10 -7.68 59.13 -5.13
CA PHE A 10 -6.98 58.09 -5.88
C PHE A 10 -7.13 56.77 -5.13
N PHE A 11 -8.06 55.94 -5.61
CA PHE A 11 -8.10 54.52 -5.30
C PHE A 11 -6.83 53.87 -5.87
N ALA A 12 -5.89 53.51 -4.99
CA ALA A 12 -4.83 52.58 -5.33
C ALA A 12 -5.44 51.18 -5.42
N PHE A 13 -5.79 50.76 -6.64
CA PHE A 13 -6.15 49.38 -6.94
C PHE A 13 -4.88 48.54 -6.89
N TRP A 14 -4.50 48.09 -5.70
CA TRP A 14 -3.58 46.97 -5.54
C TRP A 14 -4.28 45.72 -6.10
N VAL A 15 -3.96 45.37 -7.34
CA VAL A 15 -4.17 44.02 -7.85
C VAL A 15 -3.16 43.13 -7.13
N GLY A 16 -3.49 42.79 -5.88
CA GLY A 16 -3.00 41.59 -5.26
C GLY A 16 -3.56 40.44 -6.08
N VAL A 17 -2.75 39.91 -6.99
CA VAL A 17 -2.93 38.54 -7.46
C VAL A 17 -2.76 37.70 -6.21
N LEU A 18 -3.89 37.43 -5.55
CA LEU A 18 -4.02 36.34 -4.59
C LEU A 18 -3.59 35.11 -5.38
N PHE A 19 -2.36 34.66 -5.15
CA PHE A 19 -2.01 33.26 -5.31
C PHE A 19 -3.00 32.53 -4.41
N THR A 20 -4.12 32.09 -4.98
CA THR A 20 -4.90 31.04 -4.37
C THR A 20 -3.91 29.89 -4.20
N PRO A 21 -3.63 29.43 -2.97
CA PRO A 21 -2.80 28.26 -2.82
C PRO A 21 -3.45 27.15 -3.64
N ALA A 22 -2.67 26.40 -4.41
CA ALA A 22 -3.15 25.28 -5.22
C ALA A 22 -3.93 24.22 -4.40
N HIS A 23 -4.01 24.38 -3.08
CA HIS A 23 -4.78 23.60 -2.12
C HIS A 23 -6.30 23.65 -2.29
N ALA A 24 -6.88 24.72 -2.87
CA ALA A 24 -8.34 24.85 -2.93
C ALA A 24 -9.03 23.83 -3.87
N THR A 25 -8.27 23.20 -4.78
CA THR A 25 -8.82 22.27 -5.79
C THR A 25 -8.24 20.87 -5.73
N ALA A 26 -7.19 20.60 -4.95
CA ALA A 26 -6.55 19.29 -4.88
C ALA A 26 -7.36 18.29 -4.03
N ASN A 27 -7.52 17.04 -4.49
CA ASN A 27 -8.12 15.96 -3.68
C ASN A 27 -7.17 15.50 -2.56
N ALA A 28 -7.69 14.72 -1.59
CA ALA A 28 -6.91 14.24 -0.45
C ALA A 28 -5.68 13.43 -0.86
N PHE A 29 -5.74 12.68 -1.96
CA PHE A 29 -4.60 11.91 -2.47
C PHE A 29 -3.46 12.82 -2.96
N HIS A 30 -3.76 13.84 -3.76
CA HIS A 30 -2.75 14.81 -4.21
C HIS A 30 -2.16 15.61 -3.05
N GLN A 31 -3.00 15.99 -2.09
CA GLN A 31 -2.51 16.63 -0.87
C GLN A 31 -1.55 15.71 -0.10
N LEU A 32 -1.88 14.42 0.03
CA LEU A 32 -1.02 13.44 0.69
C LEU A 32 0.32 13.24 -0.03
N LEU A 33 0.32 13.18 -1.37
CA LEU A 33 1.56 13.13 -2.15
C LEU A 33 2.44 14.36 -1.91
N GLN A 34 1.83 15.53 -1.79
CA GLN A 34 2.55 16.75 -1.48
C GLN A 34 3.16 16.71 -0.07
N GLU A 35 2.38 16.32 0.95
CA GLU A 35 2.89 16.21 2.33
C GLU A 35 4.02 15.18 2.42
N LYS A 36 3.90 14.04 1.72
CA LYS A 36 4.97 13.04 1.60
C LYS A 36 6.24 13.66 1.03
N TYR A 37 6.14 14.34 -0.11
CA TYR A 37 7.29 14.97 -0.75
C TYR A 37 7.96 16.02 0.14
N GLU A 38 7.17 16.81 0.89
CA GLU A 38 7.70 17.77 1.85
C GLU A 38 8.39 17.07 3.03
N LEU A 39 7.83 15.96 3.53
CA LEU A 39 8.43 15.13 4.56
C LEU A 39 9.79 14.57 4.12
N GLU A 40 9.86 14.00 2.91
CA GLU A 40 11.08 13.42 2.34
C GLU A 40 12.16 14.49 2.13
N LYS A 41 11.79 15.68 1.62
CA LYS A 41 12.74 16.75 1.33
C LYS A 41 13.24 17.52 2.55
N GLN A 42 12.37 17.77 3.52
CA GLN A 42 12.70 18.63 4.66
C GLN A 42 13.31 17.83 5.82
N PHE A 43 12.95 16.55 5.97
CA PHE A 43 13.28 15.78 7.17
C PHE A 43 14.08 14.48 6.89
N ASP A 44 14.61 14.29 5.67
CA ASP A 44 15.40 13.10 5.25
C ASP A 44 14.67 11.76 5.49
N VAL A 45 13.33 11.79 5.45
CA VAL A 45 12.50 10.58 5.48
C VAL A 45 12.66 9.87 4.13
N GLN A 46 13.06 8.60 4.14
CA GLN A 46 13.25 7.80 2.93
C GLN A 46 11.95 7.20 2.40
N SER A 47 11.01 6.89 3.30
CA SER A 47 9.70 6.37 2.92
C SER A 47 8.63 6.80 3.92
N LEU A 48 7.48 7.23 3.40
CA LEU A 48 6.23 7.38 4.13
C LEU A 48 5.21 6.35 3.61
N GLU A 49 4.64 5.57 4.53
CA GLU A 49 3.64 4.54 4.26
C GLU A 49 2.32 4.86 4.95
N CYS A 50 1.21 4.54 4.27
CA CYS A 50 -0.14 4.70 4.83
C CYS A 50 -0.71 3.35 5.23
N PHE A 51 -1.04 3.22 6.50
CA PHE A 51 -1.57 2.03 7.15
C PHE A 51 -0.80 0.75 6.84
N PRO A 52 0.53 0.73 7.03
CA PRO A 52 1.28 -0.50 6.81
C PRO A 52 0.74 -1.59 7.75
N PHE A 53 0.68 -2.81 7.21
CA PHE A 53 0.26 -4.03 7.92
C PHE A 53 -1.22 -4.08 8.35
N ILE A 54 -2.10 -3.19 7.87
CA ILE A 54 -3.54 -3.32 8.14
C ILE A 54 -4.12 -4.51 7.38
N LYS A 55 -4.49 -5.57 8.10
CA LYS A 55 -5.09 -6.77 7.49
C LYS A 55 -6.60 -6.66 7.32
N GLU A 56 -7.25 -5.83 8.13
CA GLU A 56 -8.71 -5.67 8.16
C GLU A 56 -9.10 -4.30 7.62
N ILE A 57 -9.22 -4.23 6.30
CA ILE A 57 -9.70 -3.02 5.61
C ILE A 57 -11.23 -3.05 5.56
N GLY A 58 -11.83 -4.24 5.49
CA GLY A 58 -13.27 -4.41 5.30
C GLY A 58 -13.65 -4.39 3.83
N PHE A 59 -14.47 -3.42 3.42
CA PHE A 59 -14.92 -3.20 2.06
C PHE A 59 -14.01 -2.20 1.31
N THR A 60 -14.02 -2.21 -0.02
CA THR A 60 -13.29 -1.25 -0.89
C THR A 60 -13.57 0.21 -0.54
N GLU A 61 -14.80 0.54 -0.15
CA GLU A 61 -15.21 1.88 0.28
C GLU A 61 -14.47 2.33 1.53
N ASP A 62 -14.15 1.39 2.42
CA ASP A 62 -13.43 1.64 3.66
C ASP A 62 -11.96 2.05 3.41
N GLN A 63 -11.45 1.91 2.17
CA GLN A 63 -10.15 2.47 1.78
C GLN A 63 -10.17 3.99 1.60
N ILE A 64 -11.33 4.61 1.33
CA ILE A 64 -11.40 6.07 1.11
C ILE A 64 -11.03 6.82 2.39
N PRO A 65 -11.66 6.54 3.55
CA PRO A 65 -11.30 7.22 4.79
C PRO A 65 -9.83 7.02 5.19
N LEU A 66 -9.21 5.89 4.82
CA LEU A 66 -7.78 5.65 5.11
C LEU A 66 -6.87 6.67 4.40
N ILE A 67 -7.21 7.16 3.21
CA ILE A 67 -6.40 8.21 2.55
C ILE A 67 -6.49 9.52 3.34
N GLU A 68 -7.69 9.89 3.79
CA GLU A 68 -7.93 11.12 4.55
C GLU A 68 -7.30 11.06 5.95
N GLN A 69 -7.41 9.90 6.60
CA GLN A 69 -6.74 9.63 7.87
C GLN A 69 -5.22 9.68 7.69
N CYS A 70 -4.68 9.06 6.64
CA CYS A 70 -3.24 9.12 6.38
C CYS A 70 -2.76 10.56 6.15
N LEU A 71 -3.51 11.34 5.37
CA LEU A 71 -3.23 12.77 5.16
C LEU A 71 -3.23 13.55 6.48
N THR A 72 -4.22 13.31 7.34
CA THR A 72 -4.29 13.92 8.68
C THR A 72 -3.04 13.58 9.48
N GLY A 73 -2.69 12.30 9.58
CA GLY A 73 -1.50 11.85 10.31
C GLY A 73 -0.19 12.41 9.74
N ALA A 74 -0.05 12.46 8.41
CA ALA A 74 1.14 13.01 7.74
C ALA A 74 1.32 14.51 8.05
N ARG A 75 0.24 15.28 8.09
CA ARG A 75 0.27 16.71 8.47
C ARG A 75 0.69 16.90 9.92
N THR A 76 0.06 16.19 10.85
CA THR A 76 0.41 16.29 12.27
C THR A 76 1.83 15.83 12.53
N LEU A 77 2.30 14.79 11.83
CA LEU A 77 3.69 14.34 11.86
C LEU A 77 4.65 15.44 11.40
N LYS A 78 4.39 16.08 10.25
CA LYS A 78 5.22 17.19 9.75
C LYS A 78 5.32 18.35 10.73
N GLU A 79 4.19 18.73 11.34
CA GLU A 79 4.17 19.75 12.39
C GLU A 79 4.98 19.35 13.63
N ALA A 80 4.91 18.08 14.03
CA ALA A 80 5.68 17.53 15.14
C ALA A 80 7.19 17.49 14.82
N LEU A 81 7.57 17.07 13.61
CA LEU A 81 8.97 16.99 13.17
C LEU A 81 9.62 18.38 13.14
N THR A 82 8.88 19.40 12.69
CA THR A 82 9.33 20.81 12.74
C THR A 82 9.64 21.27 14.16
N GLY A 83 8.91 20.75 15.16
CA GLY A 83 9.14 21.03 16.58
C GLY A 83 10.13 20.09 17.27
N SER A 84 10.69 19.11 16.57
CA SER A 84 11.58 18.08 17.13
C SER A 84 13.03 18.33 16.74
N GLY A 85 13.96 18.10 17.67
CA GLY A 85 15.39 18.39 17.46
C GLY A 85 16.18 17.29 16.73
N ASN A 86 15.58 16.16 16.37
CA ASN A 86 16.30 14.99 15.82
C ASN A 86 15.42 14.07 14.96
N LEU A 87 15.84 13.83 13.70
CA LEU A 87 14.99 13.28 12.63
C LEU A 87 15.50 11.96 12.03
N ASN A 88 16.31 11.17 12.75
CA ASN A 88 17.01 10.03 12.15
C ASN A 88 16.13 8.75 11.98
N TYR A 89 14.87 8.92 11.56
CA TYR A 89 13.97 7.83 11.17
C TYR A 89 13.85 7.80 9.64
N LYS A 90 14.20 6.67 9.04
CA LYS A 90 14.23 6.53 7.59
C LYS A 90 12.87 6.14 7.03
N ILE A 91 12.11 5.32 7.75
CA ILE A 91 10.82 4.79 7.31
C ILE A 91 9.77 5.17 8.34
N ILE A 92 8.68 5.79 7.89
CA ILE A 92 7.58 6.20 8.76
C ILE A 92 6.27 5.65 8.20
N GLY A 93 5.50 4.97 9.03
CA GLY A 93 4.14 4.53 8.71
C GLY A 93 3.10 5.31 9.49
N ILE A 94 2.17 5.96 8.81
CA ILE A 94 0.93 6.43 9.45
C ILE A 94 0.04 5.21 9.67
N SER A 95 -0.35 4.91 10.90
CA SER A 95 -1.01 3.66 11.27
C SER A 95 -2.08 3.89 12.35
N LYS A 96 -2.44 2.83 13.09
CA LYS A 96 -3.40 2.85 14.21
C LYS A 96 -2.72 2.88 15.58
N ARG A 97 -1.39 2.80 15.64
CA ARG A 97 -0.62 2.70 16.89
C ARG A 97 0.77 3.31 16.76
N PHE A 98 1.37 3.62 17.90
CA PHE A 98 2.80 3.91 18.00
C PHE A 98 3.61 2.61 17.99
N LEU A 99 4.71 2.58 17.23
CA LEU A 99 5.63 1.45 17.21
C LEU A 99 7.03 1.89 16.80
N LYS A 100 8.08 1.36 17.44
CA LYS A 100 9.46 1.44 16.95
C LYS A 100 9.92 0.04 16.58
N THR A 101 10.39 -0.13 15.35
CA THR A 101 10.73 -1.45 14.80
C THR A 101 11.91 -1.36 13.83
N ALA A 102 12.28 -2.50 13.25
CA ALA A 102 13.33 -2.65 12.24
C ALA A 102 14.68 -2.01 12.64
N GLY A 103 15.09 -2.17 13.90
CA GLY A 103 16.38 -1.64 14.36
C GLY A 103 16.39 -0.12 14.50
N PHE A 104 15.28 0.45 14.99
CA PHE A 104 15.09 1.88 15.31
C PHE A 104 15.02 2.83 14.11
N HIS A 105 15.04 2.31 12.88
CA HIS A 105 14.91 3.13 11.66
C HIS A 105 13.48 3.27 11.16
N THR A 106 12.58 2.41 11.63
CA THR A 106 11.17 2.41 11.23
C THR A 106 10.29 2.75 12.42
N ILE A 107 9.36 3.68 12.23
CA ILE A 107 8.33 4.01 13.21
C ILE A 107 6.93 3.93 12.62
N LEU A 108 5.97 3.56 13.46
CA LEU A 108 4.54 3.75 13.18
C LEU A 108 3.99 4.83 14.10
N VAL A 109 3.13 5.69 13.54
CA VAL A 109 2.49 6.80 14.24
C VAL A 109 0.98 6.73 14.01
N PRO A 110 0.13 6.79 15.05
CA PRO A 110 -1.31 6.82 14.87
C PRO A 110 -1.75 8.04 14.06
N TRP A 111 -2.64 7.83 13.08
CA TRP A 111 -3.18 8.91 12.26
C TRP A 111 -3.93 9.98 13.07
N ASN A 112 -4.47 9.59 14.22
CA ASN A 112 -5.25 10.43 15.12
C ASN A 112 -4.45 10.91 16.34
N ALA A 113 -3.14 10.67 16.38
CA ALA A 113 -2.29 11.18 17.46
C ALA A 113 -2.20 12.70 17.37
N THR A 114 -2.17 13.35 18.53
CA THR A 114 -1.90 14.78 18.65
C THR A 114 -0.43 15.09 18.39
N LYS A 115 -0.14 16.34 18.05
CA LYS A 115 1.24 16.82 17.84
C LYS A 115 2.14 16.52 19.05
N ASP A 116 1.65 16.76 20.26
CA ASP A 116 2.43 16.58 21.49
C ASP A 116 2.71 15.10 21.79
N GLU A 117 1.76 14.20 21.53
CA GLU A 117 1.97 12.75 21.64
C GLU A 117 3.04 12.28 20.65
N ILE A 118 3.02 12.80 19.41
CA ILE A 118 4.06 12.48 18.42
C ILE A 118 5.42 12.99 18.88
N ILE A 119 5.51 14.25 19.34
CA ILE A 119 6.77 14.81 19.84
C ILE A 119 7.31 13.99 21.01
N GLN A 120 6.45 13.62 21.97
CA GLN A 120 6.83 12.77 23.10
C GLN A 120 7.35 11.41 22.62
N PHE A 121 6.65 10.76 21.69
CA PHE A 121 7.06 9.49 21.12
C PHE A 121 8.41 9.58 20.37
N LEU A 122 8.61 10.63 19.57
CA LEU A 122 9.86 10.87 18.83
C LEU A 122 11.03 11.10 19.79
N ASN A 123 10.82 11.86 20.85
CA ASN A 123 11.82 12.19 21.87
C ASN A 123 12.15 11.03 22.81
N THR A 124 11.24 10.07 22.99
CA THR A 124 11.46 8.87 23.82
C THR A 124 12.35 7.87 23.09
N ARG A 125 13.62 8.21 22.85
CA ARG A 125 14.58 7.36 22.14
C ARG A 125 15.66 6.88 23.09
N GLN A 126 16.05 5.62 22.94
CA GLN A 126 17.27 5.08 23.53
C GLN A 126 18.50 5.87 23.06
N SER A 127 19.54 5.95 23.88
CA SER A 127 20.78 6.60 23.47
C SER A 127 21.43 5.86 22.28
N PRO A 128 22.33 6.48 21.50
CA PRO A 128 23.08 5.77 20.47
C PRO A 128 23.85 4.55 21.00
N GLU A 129 24.37 4.63 22.22
CA GLU A 129 25.07 3.55 22.91
C GLU A 129 24.12 2.39 23.26
N GLU A 130 22.92 2.70 23.77
CA GLU A 130 21.88 1.71 24.05
C GLU A 130 21.40 1.01 22.77
N GLN A 131 21.18 1.77 21.70
CA GLN A 131 20.81 1.20 20.39
C GLN A 131 21.92 0.30 19.85
N THR A 132 23.18 0.70 19.96
CA THR A 132 24.32 -0.12 19.53
C THR A 132 24.38 -1.42 20.33
N THR A 133 24.26 -1.33 21.65
CA THR A 133 24.22 -2.49 22.57
C THR A 133 23.08 -3.44 22.21
N PHE A 134 21.89 -2.90 21.94
CA PHE A 134 20.73 -3.68 21.50
C PHE A 134 21.02 -4.41 20.17
N LEU A 135 21.55 -3.70 19.17
CA LEU A 135 21.82 -4.27 17.85
C LEU A 135 22.94 -5.32 17.88
N ASP A 136 23.94 -5.14 18.73
CA ASP A 136 25.00 -6.13 18.95
C ASP A 136 24.44 -7.40 19.60
N LYS A 137 23.57 -7.27 20.61
CA LYS A 137 22.86 -8.42 21.21
C LYS A 137 22.01 -9.17 20.18
N ILE A 138 21.29 -8.46 19.31
CA ILE A 138 20.54 -9.08 18.20
C ILE A 138 21.50 -9.81 17.24
N ARG A 139 22.66 -9.24 16.93
CA ARG A 139 23.65 -9.86 16.05
C ARG A 139 24.20 -11.15 16.64
N GLU A 140 24.54 -11.16 17.93
CA GLU A 140 24.99 -12.35 18.66
C GLU A 140 23.93 -13.45 18.66
N LEU A 141 22.68 -13.11 19.03
CA LEU A 141 21.57 -14.06 19.00
C LEU A 141 21.34 -14.65 17.60
N LYS A 142 21.44 -13.83 16.55
CA LYS A 142 21.34 -14.31 15.17
C LYS A 142 22.46 -15.31 14.82
N GLN A 143 23.69 -15.06 15.27
CA GLN A 143 24.80 -16.00 15.06
C GLN A 143 24.56 -17.32 15.78
N ASP A 144 24.07 -17.28 17.03
CA ASP A 144 23.73 -18.46 17.81
C ASP A 144 22.61 -19.28 17.18
N ILE A 145 21.54 -18.62 16.73
CA ILE A 145 20.43 -19.26 16.01
C ILE A 145 20.92 -19.92 14.73
N ALA A 146 21.69 -19.20 13.91
CA ALA A 146 22.21 -19.72 12.64
C ALA A 146 23.11 -20.95 12.87
N LYS A 147 23.96 -20.91 13.90
CA LYS A 147 24.86 -22.00 14.27
C LYS A 147 24.10 -23.23 14.81
N ASN A 148 23.14 -23.01 15.71
CA ASN A 148 22.47 -24.08 16.44
C ASN A 148 21.33 -24.72 15.64
N LEU A 149 20.57 -23.91 14.88
CA LEU A 149 19.37 -24.37 14.17
C LEU A 149 19.58 -24.55 12.65
N ARG A 150 20.70 -24.05 12.09
CA ARG A 150 21.07 -24.17 10.67
C ARG A 150 20.00 -23.65 9.70
N ILE A 151 19.28 -22.59 10.10
CA ILE A 151 18.25 -21.93 9.30
C ILE A 151 18.92 -20.89 8.39
N LYS A 152 18.51 -20.83 7.13
CA LYS A 152 19.10 -19.91 6.14
C LYS A 152 18.60 -18.46 6.30
N GLN A 153 17.30 -18.29 6.50
CA GLN A 153 16.67 -16.98 6.60
C GLN A 153 15.75 -16.95 7.80
N PHE A 154 15.95 -15.98 8.69
CA PHE A 154 15.03 -15.73 9.78
C PHE A 154 15.06 -14.26 10.18
N TYR A 155 13.89 -13.71 10.45
CA TYR A 155 13.73 -12.30 10.77
C TYR A 155 12.45 -12.04 11.57
N CYS A 156 12.38 -10.87 12.19
CA CYS A 156 11.16 -10.38 12.81
C CYS A 156 10.33 -9.61 11.79
N SER A 157 9.01 -9.81 11.82
CA SER A 157 8.06 -8.94 11.13
C SER A 157 8.22 -7.49 11.61
N GLN A 158 7.98 -6.53 10.72
CA GLN A 158 7.89 -5.12 11.08
C GLN A 158 6.59 -4.80 11.87
N GLU A 159 5.70 -5.79 12.03
CA GLU A 159 4.49 -5.71 12.84
C GLU A 159 4.75 -5.77 14.35
N ILE A 160 5.96 -6.07 14.81
CA ILE A 160 6.30 -6.16 16.24
C ILE A 160 7.35 -5.14 16.64
N SER A 161 7.43 -4.84 17.95
CA SER A 161 8.41 -3.88 18.48
C SER A 161 9.82 -4.46 18.42
N ASN A 162 10.84 -3.60 18.60
CA ASN A 162 12.21 -4.07 18.74
C ASN A 162 12.34 -4.98 19.97
N GLU A 163 11.68 -4.66 21.07
CA GLU A 163 11.68 -5.43 22.31
C GLU A 163 11.04 -6.81 22.13
N ASP A 164 9.88 -6.87 21.48
CA ASP A 164 9.22 -8.15 21.13
C ASP A 164 10.11 -8.98 20.20
N CYS A 165 10.74 -8.34 19.22
CA CYS A 165 11.67 -9.01 18.32
C CYS A 165 12.88 -9.59 19.06
N LEU A 166 13.45 -8.84 20.02
CA LEU A 166 14.53 -9.34 20.87
C LEU A 166 14.08 -10.56 21.66
N GLN A 167 12.92 -10.49 22.32
CA GLN A 167 12.35 -11.62 23.05
C GLN A 167 12.17 -12.85 22.16
N GLY A 168 11.66 -12.66 20.94
CA GLY A 168 11.51 -13.75 19.97
C GLY A 168 12.84 -14.39 19.59
N TYR A 169 13.90 -13.61 19.37
CA TYR A 169 15.23 -14.18 19.11
C TYR A 169 15.83 -14.87 20.34
N GLU A 170 15.65 -14.33 21.55
CA GLU A 170 16.11 -14.98 22.79
C GLU A 170 15.44 -16.34 22.98
N ASN A 171 14.12 -16.40 22.75
CA ASN A 171 13.34 -17.63 22.81
C ASN A 171 13.83 -18.64 21.74
N LEU A 172 14.05 -18.17 20.51
CA LEU A 172 14.51 -19.01 19.40
C LEU A 172 15.94 -19.52 19.60
N ALA A 173 16.86 -18.67 20.09
CA ALA A 173 18.24 -19.04 20.39
C ALA A 173 18.32 -20.09 21.50
N SER A 174 17.35 -20.09 22.42
CA SER A 174 17.23 -21.06 23.51
C SER A 174 16.67 -22.42 23.09
N VAL A 175 16.19 -22.55 21.84
CA VAL A 175 15.68 -23.82 21.32
C VAL A 175 16.82 -24.84 21.19
N ARG A 176 16.61 -26.01 21.79
CA ARG A 176 17.48 -27.18 21.59
C ARG A 176 16.75 -28.19 20.70
N LEU A 177 17.32 -28.46 19.53
CA LEU A 177 16.88 -29.52 18.64
C LEU A 177 17.78 -30.75 18.84
N PRO A 178 17.23 -31.98 18.76
CA PRO A 178 18.04 -33.20 18.75
C PRO A 178 19.07 -33.20 17.61
N ASP A 179 20.27 -33.72 17.87
CA ASP A 179 21.37 -33.81 16.89
C ASP A 179 21.02 -34.61 15.62
N THR A 180 19.97 -35.43 15.70
CA THR A 180 19.43 -36.22 14.57
C THR A 180 18.68 -35.36 13.55
N LEU A 181 18.17 -34.19 13.93
CA LEU A 181 17.55 -33.21 13.03
C LEU A 181 18.65 -32.37 12.37
N LYS A 182 19.39 -32.98 11.44
CA LYS A 182 20.55 -32.32 10.78
C LYS A 182 20.20 -31.03 10.03
N THR A 183 18.94 -30.86 9.62
CA THR A 183 18.37 -29.64 9.00
C THR A 183 16.86 -29.63 9.23
N SER A 184 16.31 -28.52 9.73
CA SER A 184 14.87 -28.41 10.04
C SER A 184 13.96 -28.39 8.79
N GLY A 185 14.52 -28.34 7.59
CA GLY A 185 13.80 -28.27 6.31
C GLY A 185 13.14 -26.92 6.03
N TRP A 186 12.96 -26.09 7.07
CA TRP A 186 12.48 -24.72 6.96
C TRP A 186 13.53 -23.84 6.27
N GLN A 187 13.10 -23.14 5.23
CA GLN A 187 13.91 -22.20 4.46
C GLN A 187 13.89 -20.80 5.11
N GLU A 188 12.74 -20.42 5.65
CA GLU A 188 12.47 -19.10 6.21
C GLU A 188 11.70 -19.23 7.53
N ILE A 189 12.08 -18.43 8.53
CA ILE A 189 11.35 -18.29 9.79
C ILE A 189 11.02 -16.83 10.06
N ILE A 190 9.75 -16.55 10.33
CA ILE A 190 9.25 -15.22 10.62
C ILE A 190 8.76 -15.19 12.06
N ILE A 191 9.29 -14.26 12.86
CA ILE A 191 8.84 -14.00 14.22
C ILE A 191 7.85 -12.83 14.18
N THR A 192 6.64 -13.01 14.69
CA THR A 192 5.58 -11.99 14.67
C THR A 192 4.67 -12.06 15.91
N ASP A 193 3.63 -11.24 15.96
CA ASP A 193 2.68 -11.12 17.08
C ASP A 193 1.79 -12.34 17.32
N SER A 194 1.51 -13.11 16.27
CA SER A 194 0.49 -14.14 16.27
C SER A 194 0.89 -15.31 15.38
N HIS A 195 0.36 -16.48 15.72
CA HIS A 195 0.48 -17.64 14.84
C HIS A 195 -0.47 -17.49 13.66
N THR A 196 0.08 -17.25 12.48
CA THR A 196 -0.64 -17.42 11.22
C THR A 196 -0.09 -18.63 10.49
N SER A 197 -0.91 -19.27 9.65
CA SER A 197 -0.37 -20.28 8.74
C SER A 197 0.52 -19.58 7.73
N SER A 198 1.61 -20.24 7.37
CA SER A 198 2.47 -19.74 6.31
C SER A 198 1.74 -19.66 4.97
N ASP A 199 2.18 -18.76 4.09
CA ASP A 199 1.78 -18.61 2.69
C ASP A 199 2.53 -19.52 1.70
N GLY A 200 3.53 -20.29 2.15
CA GLY A 200 4.28 -21.18 1.27
C GLY A 200 4.93 -22.39 1.96
N PRO A 201 5.31 -23.43 1.18
CA PRO A 201 6.04 -24.57 1.71
C PRO A 201 7.42 -24.12 2.21
N GLY A 202 7.85 -24.61 3.37
CA GLY A 202 9.18 -24.30 3.91
C GLY A 202 9.30 -22.99 4.68
N LYS A 203 8.20 -22.27 4.91
CA LYS A 203 8.16 -21.05 5.72
C LYS A 203 7.46 -21.31 7.05
N LEU A 204 8.08 -20.92 8.17
CA LEU A 204 7.52 -21.10 9.51
C LEU A 204 7.25 -19.75 10.17
N ILE A 205 6.03 -19.57 10.69
CA ILE A 205 5.65 -18.38 11.46
C ILE A 205 5.63 -18.75 12.94
N LEU A 206 6.34 -17.99 13.77
CA LEU A 206 6.45 -18.15 15.22
C LEU A 206 5.97 -16.87 15.91
N GLY A 207 5.30 -17.03 17.06
CA GLY A 207 4.98 -15.92 17.94
C GLY A 207 6.24 -15.47 18.69
N PHE A 208 6.46 -14.17 18.86
CA PHE A 208 7.59 -13.67 19.63
C PHE A 208 7.56 -14.14 21.10
N ASN A 209 6.35 -14.32 21.64
CA ASN A 209 6.09 -14.80 22.99
C ASN A 209 6.04 -16.34 23.10
N ASP A 210 6.30 -17.07 22.02
CA ASP A 210 6.36 -18.53 22.06
C ASP A 210 7.49 -18.98 22.99
N SER A 211 7.18 -19.89 23.91
CA SER A 211 8.24 -20.50 24.73
C SER A 211 9.24 -21.27 23.84
N PRO A 212 10.52 -21.40 24.26
CA PRO A 212 11.49 -22.22 23.53
C PRO A 212 11.04 -23.66 23.28
N SER A 213 10.26 -24.23 24.21
CA SER A 213 9.66 -25.56 24.04
C SER A 213 8.66 -25.60 22.90
N GLU A 214 7.80 -24.59 22.78
CA GLU A 214 6.78 -24.51 21.73
C GLU A 214 7.40 -24.23 20.37
N MET A 215 8.34 -23.27 20.29
CA MET A 215 9.14 -23.03 19.07
C MET A 215 9.86 -24.32 18.64
N GLY A 216 10.47 -25.04 19.59
CA GLY A 216 11.12 -26.32 19.34
C GLY A 216 10.16 -27.40 18.82
N LYS A 217 8.93 -27.49 19.35
CA LYS A 217 7.92 -28.42 18.82
C LYS A 217 7.55 -28.08 17.38
N ARG A 218 7.40 -26.81 17.04
CA ARG A 218 7.07 -26.35 15.68
C ARG A 218 8.22 -26.63 14.70
N LEU A 219 9.46 -26.33 15.10
CA LEU A 219 10.66 -26.59 14.29
C LEU A 219 10.88 -28.06 13.96
N ARG A 220 10.43 -28.98 14.83
CA ARG A 220 10.49 -30.43 14.60
C ARG A 220 9.47 -30.94 13.59
N LYS A 221 8.46 -30.14 13.23
CA LYS A 221 7.48 -30.53 12.22
C LYS A 221 8.12 -30.48 10.85
N ASP A 222 7.75 -31.46 10.02
CA ASP A 222 8.12 -31.50 8.62
C ASP A 222 7.43 -30.34 7.87
N PRO A 223 8.16 -29.48 7.15
CA PRO A 223 7.57 -28.35 6.43
C PRO A 223 6.54 -28.77 5.38
N PHE A 224 6.78 -29.88 4.66
CA PHE A 224 5.87 -30.40 3.65
C PHE A 224 4.62 -31.00 4.30
N LYS A 225 4.76 -31.71 5.43
CA LYS A 225 3.58 -32.18 6.18
C LYS A 225 2.78 -31.03 6.77
N THR A 226 3.44 -29.95 7.16
CA THR A 226 2.77 -28.74 7.66
C THR A 226 2.02 -28.03 6.53
N TRP A 227 2.55 -28.08 5.30
CA TRP A 227 1.90 -27.52 4.11
C TRP A 227 0.83 -28.42 3.48
N SER A 228 0.95 -29.74 3.65
CA SER A 228 0.09 -30.74 2.98
C SER A 228 -1.42 -30.52 3.18
N PRO A 229 -1.94 -30.17 4.38
CA PRO A 229 -3.35 -29.86 4.57
C PRO A 229 -3.84 -28.72 3.67
N ARG A 230 -2.98 -27.73 3.39
CA ARG A 230 -3.33 -26.60 2.53
C ARG A 230 -3.38 -27.01 1.06
N GLN A 231 -2.46 -27.86 0.62
CA GLN A 231 -2.53 -28.45 -0.72
C GLN A 231 -3.82 -29.28 -0.87
N GLN A 232 -4.14 -30.14 0.11
CA GLN A 232 -5.37 -30.93 0.12
C GLN A 232 -6.63 -30.06 0.10
N MET A 233 -6.62 -28.94 0.82
CA MET A 233 -7.70 -27.96 0.76
C MET A 233 -7.88 -27.42 -0.67
N TYR A 234 -6.82 -26.99 -1.35
CA TYR A 234 -6.92 -26.51 -2.74
C TYR A 234 -7.42 -27.60 -3.69
N GLU A 235 -6.94 -28.84 -3.54
CA GLU A 235 -7.37 -29.99 -4.35
C GLU A 235 -8.86 -30.27 -4.15
N LYS A 236 -9.35 -30.30 -2.90
CA LYS A 236 -10.77 -30.55 -2.59
C LYS A 236 -11.69 -29.44 -3.09
N ILE A 237 -11.29 -28.17 -2.92
CA ILE A 237 -12.03 -27.02 -3.44
C ILE A 237 -12.11 -27.08 -4.97
N GLN A 238 -11.00 -27.41 -5.63
CA GLN A 238 -10.95 -27.54 -7.08
C GLN A 238 -11.81 -28.71 -7.58
N GLU A 239 -11.77 -29.86 -6.90
CA GLU A 239 -12.59 -31.04 -7.23
C GLU A 239 -14.08 -30.73 -7.10
N LYS A 240 -14.49 -30.10 -5.99
CA LYS A 240 -15.91 -29.85 -5.68
C LYS A 240 -16.51 -28.70 -6.49
N TYR A 241 -15.77 -27.61 -6.68
CA TYR A 241 -16.31 -26.36 -7.22
C TYR A 241 -15.69 -25.92 -8.55
N GLY A 242 -14.54 -26.47 -8.94
CA GLY A 242 -13.77 -26.02 -10.10
C GLY A 242 -14.57 -26.03 -11.41
N ALA A 243 -15.39 -27.06 -11.64
CA ALA A 243 -16.27 -27.12 -12.82
C ALA A 243 -17.32 -26.01 -12.83
N VAL A 244 -17.94 -25.73 -11.67
CA VAL A 244 -18.96 -24.67 -11.52
C VAL A 244 -18.33 -23.29 -11.77
N PHE A 245 -17.17 -23.03 -11.17
CA PHE A 245 -16.48 -21.76 -11.34
C PHE A 245 -15.98 -21.53 -12.77
N LYS A 246 -15.44 -22.56 -13.42
CA LYS A 246 -15.02 -22.49 -14.82
C LYS A 246 -16.21 -22.25 -15.75
N ALA A 247 -17.32 -22.96 -15.55
CA ALA A 247 -18.49 -22.86 -16.41
C ALA A 247 -19.29 -21.56 -16.21
N LYS A 248 -19.47 -21.11 -14.96
CA LYS A 248 -20.39 -20.00 -14.63
C LYS A 248 -19.69 -18.65 -14.52
N LEU A 249 -18.54 -18.61 -13.85
CA LEU A 249 -17.83 -17.36 -13.60
C LEU A 249 -16.64 -17.16 -14.55
N GLN A 250 -16.09 -18.25 -15.08
CA GLN A 250 -14.81 -18.28 -15.81
C GLN A 250 -13.66 -17.75 -14.92
N LEU A 251 -13.63 -18.19 -13.65
CA LEU A 251 -12.53 -17.83 -12.75
C LEU A 251 -11.20 -18.33 -13.32
N GLU A 252 -10.16 -17.50 -13.21
CA GLU A 252 -8.79 -17.93 -13.49
C GLU A 252 -8.33 -18.92 -12.43
N ASN A 253 -8.47 -18.54 -11.16
CA ASN A 253 -8.13 -19.34 -9.99
C ASN A 253 -8.97 -18.91 -8.78
N LEU A 254 -9.27 -19.87 -7.89
CA LEU A 254 -9.77 -19.60 -6.54
C LEU A 254 -8.66 -19.92 -5.54
N VAL A 255 -8.31 -18.95 -4.70
CA VAL A 255 -7.30 -19.09 -3.66
C VAL A 255 -7.95 -18.85 -2.31
N CYS A 256 -7.51 -19.55 -1.27
CA CYS A 256 -7.86 -19.28 0.11
C CYS A 256 -6.64 -18.66 0.80
N ALA A 257 -6.89 -17.59 1.56
CA ALA A 257 -5.87 -16.85 2.29
C ALA A 257 -5.11 -17.76 3.28
N ALA A 258 -3.91 -17.37 3.68
CA ALA A 258 -3.08 -18.25 4.52
C ALA A 258 -3.64 -18.45 5.93
N ASP A 259 -4.35 -17.46 6.43
CA ASP A 259 -4.87 -17.39 7.79
C ASP A 259 -6.24 -18.05 7.96
N ILE A 260 -6.85 -18.59 6.89
CA ILE A 260 -8.20 -19.18 6.91
C ILE A 260 -8.17 -20.71 7.09
N SER A 261 -9.16 -21.27 7.78
CA SER A 261 -9.34 -22.72 7.94
C SER A 261 -9.93 -23.38 6.69
N MET A 262 -9.92 -24.72 6.65
CA MET A 262 -10.53 -25.47 5.56
C MET A 262 -12.06 -25.31 5.55
N GLU A 263 -12.69 -25.30 6.71
CA GLU A 263 -14.13 -25.09 6.87
C GLU A 263 -14.54 -23.69 6.40
N GLU A 264 -13.79 -22.67 6.82
CA GLU A 264 -14.01 -21.28 6.42
C GLU A 264 -13.83 -21.13 4.88
N CYS A 265 -12.75 -21.70 4.31
CA CYS A 265 -12.51 -21.71 2.86
C CYS A 265 -13.64 -22.41 2.08
N GLU A 266 -14.11 -23.57 2.56
CA GLU A 266 -15.23 -24.31 1.97
C GLU A 266 -16.53 -23.51 2.03
N GLN A 267 -16.82 -22.86 3.16
CA GLN A 267 -17.99 -22.01 3.30
C GLN A 267 -17.98 -20.85 2.29
N GLY A 268 -16.85 -20.15 2.16
CA GLY A 268 -16.70 -19.06 1.19
C GLY A 268 -16.84 -19.54 -0.26
N ALA A 269 -16.25 -20.69 -0.60
CA ALA A 269 -16.39 -21.30 -1.91
C ALA A 269 -17.84 -21.72 -2.21
N ASP A 270 -18.53 -22.29 -1.22
CA ASP A 270 -19.94 -22.69 -1.35
C ASP A 270 -20.84 -21.47 -1.58
N ASN A 271 -20.68 -20.43 -0.76
CA ASN A 271 -21.41 -19.17 -0.89
C ASN A 271 -21.18 -18.52 -2.26
N LEU A 272 -19.94 -18.53 -2.77
CA LEU A 272 -19.62 -18.04 -4.11
C LEU A 272 -20.27 -18.91 -5.21
N ALA A 273 -20.27 -20.24 -5.04
CA ALA A 273 -20.90 -21.15 -5.99
C ALA A 273 -22.41 -20.96 -6.04
N GLN A 274 -23.06 -20.72 -4.91
CA GLN A 274 -24.48 -20.36 -4.83
C GLN A 274 -24.74 -18.98 -5.43
N ALA A 275 -23.90 -17.99 -5.14
CA ALA A 275 -23.99 -16.65 -5.73
C ALA A 275 -23.91 -16.70 -7.26
N SER A 276 -23.07 -17.60 -7.79
CA SER A 276 -22.90 -17.84 -9.23
C SER A 276 -24.16 -18.33 -9.93
N GLN A 277 -25.22 -18.70 -9.22
CA GLN A 277 -26.49 -19.10 -9.84
C GLN A 277 -27.20 -17.92 -10.52
N ASN A 278 -26.99 -16.69 -10.06
CA ASN A 278 -27.58 -15.49 -10.64
C ASN A 278 -26.93 -15.13 -11.98
N THR A 279 -27.73 -14.92 -13.03
CA THR A 279 -27.25 -14.63 -14.39
C THR A 279 -26.46 -13.33 -14.48
N ASP A 280 -26.95 -12.23 -13.89
CA ASP A 280 -26.29 -10.93 -13.94
C ASP A 280 -24.93 -10.95 -13.23
N PHE A 281 -24.82 -11.77 -12.18
CA PHE A 281 -23.57 -12.00 -11.46
C PHE A 281 -22.53 -12.76 -12.30
N ARG A 282 -22.96 -13.76 -13.10
CA ARG A 282 -22.07 -14.48 -14.03
C ARG A 282 -21.48 -13.59 -15.12
N MET A 283 -22.20 -12.53 -15.49
CA MET A 283 -21.79 -11.58 -16.52
C MET A 283 -20.71 -10.59 -16.05
N ARG A 284 -20.40 -10.55 -14.75
CA ARG A 284 -19.30 -9.76 -14.20
C ARG A 284 -17.95 -10.33 -14.63
N HIS A 285 -16.95 -9.46 -14.79
CA HIS A 285 -15.60 -9.92 -15.10
C HIS A 285 -14.95 -10.50 -13.85
N TRP A 286 -14.45 -11.73 -13.94
CA TRP A 286 -13.73 -12.40 -12.88
C TRP A 286 -12.34 -12.83 -13.35
N GLY A 287 -11.35 -12.75 -12.47
CA GLY A 287 -10.02 -13.33 -12.63
C GLY A 287 -9.74 -14.26 -11.45
N ARG A 288 -8.61 -14.04 -10.76
CA ARG A 288 -8.35 -14.62 -9.43
C ARG A 288 -9.32 -14.12 -8.37
N VAL A 289 -9.90 -15.05 -7.62
CA VAL A 289 -10.68 -14.75 -6.40
C VAL A 289 -9.93 -15.31 -5.19
N THR A 290 -9.82 -14.52 -4.13
CA THR A 290 -9.23 -14.93 -2.85
C THR A 290 -10.30 -14.94 -1.76
N ILE A 291 -10.58 -16.11 -1.18
CA ILE A 291 -11.41 -16.21 0.03
C ILE A 291 -10.55 -15.81 1.23
N SER A 292 -11.03 -14.88 2.04
CA SER A 292 -10.30 -14.33 3.18
C SER A 292 -11.18 -14.22 4.42
N ARG A 293 -10.55 -14.07 5.60
CA ARG A 293 -11.28 -13.92 6.87
C ARG A 293 -11.93 -12.54 7.04
N TYR A 294 -11.33 -11.49 6.49
CA TYR A 294 -11.67 -10.12 6.89
C TYR A 294 -12.15 -9.22 5.77
N ASN A 295 -11.69 -9.43 4.53
CA ASN A 295 -11.80 -8.43 3.48
C ASN A 295 -12.74 -8.84 2.36
N THR A 296 -13.52 -7.88 1.89
CA THR A 296 -14.31 -8.00 0.67
C THR A 296 -13.94 -6.85 -0.27
N LEU A 297 -13.07 -7.13 -1.24
CA LEU A 297 -12.46 -6.11 -2.08
C LEU A 297 -12.66 -6.42 -3.55
N ILE A 298 -12.93 -5.38 -4.35
CA ILE A 298 -12.78 -5.43 -5.80
C ILE A 298 -11.37 -4.94 -6.14
N GLN A 299 -10.52 -5.86 -6.58
CA GLN A 299 -9.16 -5.55 -7.00
C GLN A 299 -9.11 -5.46 -8.52
N GLY A 300 -9.19 -4.22 -9.02
CA GLY A 300 -9.29 -4.00 -10.45
C GLY A 300 -10.61 -4.47 -11.05
N ASP A 301 -10.59 -4.65 -12.37
CA ASP A 301 -11.72 -5.19 -13.12
C ASP A 301 -11.86 -6.70 -12.89
N PHE A 302 -10.76 -7.39 -12.61
CA PHE A 302 -10.66 -8.86 -12.67
C PHE A 302 -10.73 -9.50 -11.29
N HIS A 303 -9.83 -9.11 -10.39
CA HIS A 303 -9.59 -9.83 -9.15
C HIS A 303 -10.56 -9.42 -8.05
N ALA A 304 -10.69 -10.28 -7.04
CA ALA A 304 -11.54 -10.01 -5.88
C ALA A 304 -11.04 -10.72 -4.62
N PHE A 305 -11.19 -10.07 -3.48
CA PHE A 305 -11.18 -10.71 -2.17
C PHE A 305 -12.62 -10.86 -1.70
N ILE A 306 -12.97 -12.03 -1.17
CA ILE A 306 -14.32 -12.30 -0.66
C ILE A 306 -14.18 -12.77 0.78
N ARG A 307 -14.87 -12.11 1.71
CA ARG A 307 -14.94 -12.57 3.08
C ARG A 307 -15.79 -13.85 3.13
N TYR A 308 -15.26 -14.89 3.77
CA TYR A 308 -15.79 -16.26 3.63
C TYR A 308 -17.23 -16.44 4.15
N ASP A 309 -17.61 -15.67 5.15
CA ASP A 309 -18.90 -15.75 5.84
C ASP A 309 -20.02 -14.98 5.11
N LEU A 310 -19.70 -14.27 4.02
CA LEU A 310 -20.72 -13.52 3.27
C LEU A 310 -21.74 -14.46 2.65
N THR A 311 -23.01 -14.13 2.85
CA THR A 311 -24.10 -14.86 2.21
C THR A 311 -24.06 -14.69 0.69
N PRO A 312 -24.64 -15.62 -0.09
CA PRO A 312 -24.71 -15.49 -1.55
C PRO A 312 -25.34 -14.16 -2.02
N GLY A 313 -26.34 -13.66 -1.29
CA GLY A 313 -27.00 -12.39 -1.59
C GLY A 313 -26.10 -11.18 -1.35
N GLU A 314 -25.31 -11.18 -0.27
CA GLU A 314 -24.33 -10.12 0.00
C GLU A 314 -23.21 -10.11 -1.03
N ILE A 315 -22.70 -11.28 -1.42
CA ILE A 315 -21.71 -11.42 -2.49
C ILE A 315 -22.29 -10.82 -3.79
N GLN A 316 -23.51 -11.20 -4.17
CA GLN A 316 -24.16 -10.67 -5.37
C GLN A 316 -24.33 -9.15 -5.32
N LYS A 317 -24.84 -8.63 -4.20
CA LYS A 317 -25.06 -7.19 -4.00
C LYS A 317 -23.74 -6.44 -4.11
N TYR A 318 -22.70 -6.89 -3.43
CA TYR A 318 -21.43 -6.19 -3.37
C TYR A 318 -20.68 -6.20 -4.71
N PHE A 319 -20.64 -7.35 -5.39
CA PHE A 319 -19.93 -7.47 -6.66
C PHE A 319 -20.78 -7.10 -7.88
N SER A 320 -22.03 -6.68 -7.69
CA SER A 320 -22.86 -6.08 -8.74
C SER A 320 -22.22 -4.82 -9.36
N ARG A 321 -21.34 -4.14 -8.61
CA ARG A 321 -20.57 -2.98 -9.08
C ARG A 321 -19.32 -3.36 -9.88
N LYS A 322 -18.92 -4.64 -9.96
CA LYS A 322 -17.85 -5.06 -10.88
C LYS A 322 -18.31 -4.81 -12.32
N ALA A 323 -17.36 -4.42 -13.16
CA ALA A 323 -17.60 -4.23 -14.58
C ALA A 323 -18.13 -5.52 -15.23
N LEU A 324 -19.03 -5.37 -16.21
CA LEU A 324 -19.43 -6.48 -17.07
C LEU A 324 -18.26 -6.89 -17.95
N LYS A 325 -18.17 -8.18 -18.33
CA LYS A 325 -17.10 -8.71 -19.19
C LYS A 325 -16.90 -7.89 -20.47
N THR A 326 -17.99 -7.53 -21.13
CA THR A 326 -17.98 -6.73 -22.36
C THR A 326 -17.50 -5.30 -22.14
N GLN A 327 -17.89 -4.67 -21.03
CA GLN A 327 -17.47 -3.32 -20.67
C GLN A 327 -15.99 -3.28 -20.33
N ALA A 328 -15.51 -4.21 -19.50
CA ALA A 328 -14.10 -4.33 -19.14
C ALA A 328 -13.22 -4.57 -20.38
N ALA A 329 -13.62 -5.46 -21.30
CA ALA A 329 -12.88 -5.70 -22.54
C ALA A 329 -12.81 -4.43 -23.44
N LYS A 330 -13.95 -3.72 -23.58
CA LYS A 330 -14.00 -2.45 -24.34
C LYS A 330 -13.11 -1.38 -23.72
N LYS A 331 -13.20 -1.19 -22.40
CA LYS A 331 -12.42 -0.19 -21.66
C LYS A 331 -10.94 -0.54 -21.66
N THR A 332 -10.56 -1.81 -21.57
CA THR A 332 -9.17 -2.27 -21.71
C THR A 332 -8.61 -1.94 -23.10
N THR A 333 -9.37 -2.24 -24.16
CA THR A 333 -8.97 -1.89 -25.54
C THR A 333 -8.83 -0.38 -25.72
N LEU A 334 -9.76 0.40 -25.16
CA LEU A 334 -9.70 1.85 -25.17
C LEU A 334 -8.48 2.37 -24.41
N ALA A 335 -8.21 1.84 -23.21
CA ALA A 335 -7.07 2.21 -22.39
C ALA A 335 -5.75 2.00 -23.15
N VAL A 336 -5.53 0.83 -23.76
CA VAL A 336 -4.33 0.56 -24.59
C VAL A 336 -4.22 1.53 -25.76
N LYS A 337 -5.33 1.82 -26.45
CA LYS A 337 -5.36 2.77 -27.56
C LYS A 337 -5.00 4.20 -27.10
N LEU A 338 -5.54 4.64 -25.97
CA LEU A 338 -5.31 5.97 -25.44
C LEU A 338 -3.89 6.10 -24.88
N GLU A 339 -3.37 5.09 -24.19
CA GLU A 339 -1.97 5.03 -23.75
C GLU A 339 -1.03 5.30 -24.94
N GLY A 340 -1.26 4.62 -26.07
CA GLY A 340 -0.51 4.84 -27.32
C GLY A 340 -0.54 6.30 -27.80
N ARG A 341 -1.67 7.01 -27.65
CA ARG A 341 -1.81 8.42 -28.03
C ARG A 341 -1.07 9.38 -27.11
N THR A 342 -0.73 8.96 -25.89
CA THR A 342 0.00 9.81 -24.94
C THR A 342 1.52 9.77 -25.14
N LYS A 343 2.06 8.78 -25.88
CA LYS A 343 3.53 8.56 -25.96
C LYS A 343 4.33 9.70 -26.60
N ASN A 344 3.72 10.40 -27.55
CA ASN A 344 4.36 11.47 -28.33
C ASN A 344 3.60 12.78 -28.13
N ASN A 345 3.97 13.51 -27.07
CA ASN A 345 3.39 14.81 -26.79
C ASN A 345 4.47 15.77 -26.28
N SER A 346 4.12 17.06 -26.23
CA SER A 346 5.04 18.14 -25.97
C SER A 346 5.45 18.23 -24.48
N THR A 347 4.71 17.65 -23.55
CA THR A 347 4.90 17.82 -22.09
C THR A 347 6.10 17.08 -21.51
N GLN A 348 6.75 16.19 -22.27
CA GLN A 348 7.77 15.22 -21.83
C GLN A 348 7.24 14.12 -20.88
N LEU A 349 5.96 14.17 -20.51
CA LEU A 349 5.26 13.17 -19.72
C LEU A 349 4.59 12.15 -20.62
N ARG A 350 4.64 10.88 -20.26
CA ARG A 350 3.83 9.81 -20.84
C ARG A 350 2.98 9.21 -19.75
N VAL A 351 1.81 8.72 -20.12
CA VAL A 351 0.92 8.14 -19.12
C VAL A 351 1.17 6.65 -19.02
N VAL A 352 1.20 6.14 -17.79
CA VAL A 352 1.27 4.73 -17.47
C VAL A 352 0.11 4.42 -16.53
N CYS A 353 -0.64 3.38 -16.87
CA CYS A 353 -1.52 2.73 -15.93
C CYS A 353 -0.89 1.38 -15.57
N ASP A 354 -0.68 1.06 -14.29
CA ASP A 354 -0.25 -0.28 -13.91
C ASP A 354 -1.41 -1.25 -14.19
N LEU A 355 -1.15 -2.20 -15.09
CA LEU A 355 -2.19 -3.04 -15.68
C LEU A 355 -2.39 -4.35 -14.92
N GLU A 356 -1.56 -4.68 -13.93
CA GLU A 356 -1.62 -5.98 -13.23
C GLU A 356 -2.94 -6.19 -12.47
N ASN A 357 -3.63 -5.10 -12.09
CA ASN A 357 -4.98 -5.10 -11.53
C ASN A 357 -5.87 -4.06 -12.24
N LEU A 358 -5.72 -3.96 -13.57
CA LEU A 358 -6.43 -3.06 -14.49
C LEU A 358 -7.78 -2.57 -13.95
N ARG A 359 -7.89 -1.29 -13.62
CA ARG A 359 -9.17 -0.57 -13.49
C ARG A 359 -9.41 0.14 -14.81
N SER A 360 -9.69 -0.62 -15.87
CA SER A 360 -9.60 -0.15 -17.26
C SER A 360 -10.46 1.07 -17.53
N GLU A 361 -11.61 1.21 -16.86
CA GLU A 361 -12.41 2.41 -16.92
C GLU A 361 -11.71 3.62 -16.32
N LEU A 362 -11.12 3.49 -15.12
CA LEU A 362 -10.33 4.56 -14.52
C LEU A 362 -9.15 4.92 -15.42
N CYS A 363 -8.35 3.94 -15.87
CA CYS A 363 -7.23 4.19 -16.78
C CYS A 363 -7.68 4.96 -18.04
N ALA A 364 -8.75 4.51 -18.70
CA ALA A 364 -9.27 5.14 -19.91
C ALA A 364 -9.69 6.59 -19.62
N ASN A 365 -10.46 6.82 -18.56
CA ASN A 365 -10.91 8.15 -18.17
C ASN A 365 -9.72 9.07 -17.86
N SER A 366 -8.74 8.60 -17.09
CA SER A 366 -7.54 9.38 -16.76
C SER A 366 -6.68 9.68 -18.00
N PHE A 367 -6.57 8.75 -18.94
CA PHE A 367 -5.89 9.01 -20.23
C PHE A 367 -6.63 10.10 -21.03
N GLU A 368 -7.96 10.08 -21.08
CA GLU A 368 -8.74 11.12 -21.76
C GLU A 368 -8.55 12.49 -21.10
N THR A 369 -8.58 12.56 -19.76
CA THR A 369 -8.30 13.78 -18.98
C THR A 369 -6.90 14.31 -19.31
N PHE A 370 -5.87 13.46 -19.32
CA PHE A 370 -4.52 13.89 -19.67
C PHE A 370 -4.41 14.35 -21.14
N ILE A 371 -5.06 13.67 -22.08
CA ILE A 371 -5.07 14.09 -23.50
C ILE A 371 -5.75 15.46 -23.64
N ARG A 372 -6.85 15.72 -22.91
CA ARG A 372 -7.48 17.05 -22.89
C ARG A 372 -6.55 18.10 -22.30
N PHE A 373 -5.84 17.79 -21.20
CA PHE A 373 -4.84 18.67 -20.60
C PHE A 373 -3.74 19.08 -21.61
N VAL A 374 -3.14 18.10 -22.30
CA VAL A 374 -2.10 18.34 -23.32
C VAL A 374 -2.61 19.22 -24.47
N LYS A 375 -3.86 19.01 -24.90
CA LYS A 375 -4.49 19.83 -25.95
C LYS A 375 -4.74 21.27 -25.51
N LYS A 376 -5.06 21.49 -24.23
CA LYS A 376 -5.29 22.82 -23.68
C LYS A 376 -3.99 23.56 -23.36
N ASN A 377 -2.93 22.83 -22.99
CA ASN A 377 -1.66 23.37 -22.50
C ASN A 377 -0.48 22.95 -23.40
N HIS A 378 -0.47 23.40 -24.65
CA HIS A 378 0.56 23.00 -25.64
C HIS A 378 2.00 23.38 -25.22
N ASP A 379 2.13 24.48 -24.48
CA ASP A 379 3.36 25.07 -23.96
C ASP A 379 3.86 24.40 -22.67
N TYR A 380 3.03 23.59 -22.01
CA TYR A 380 3.42 22.95 -20.75
C TYR A 380 4.64 22.05 -20.93
N ARG A 381 5.62 22.21 -20.06
CA ARG A 381 6.77 21.32 -19.89
C ARG A 381 6.92 21.04 -18.40
N VAL A 382 7.23 19.80 -18.07
CA VAL A 382 7.53 19.42 -16.68
C VAL A 382 8.95 19.82 -16.32
N GLN A 383 9.15 20.42 -15.14
CA GLN A 383 10.45 20.85 -14.64
C GLN A 383 11.20 19.68 -14.00
N ALA A 384 12.34 19.27 -14.56
CA ALA A 384 13.24 18.29 -13.94
C ALA A 384 14.08 18.91 -12.80
N PRO A 385 14.52 18.12 -11.79
CA PRO A 385 14.18 16.71 -11.56
C PRO A 385 12.82 16.57 -10.87
N TRP A 386 12.03 15.61 -11.33
CA TRP A 386 10.77 15.21 -10.70
C TRP A 386 10.80 13.70 -10.52
N ASN A 387 10.74 13.23 -9.29
CA ASN A 387 10.53 11.82 -9.00
C ASN A 387 9.68 11.79 -7.72
N THR A 388 8.39 11.48 -7.84
CA THR A 388 7.60 11.15 -6.65
C THR A 388 7.92 9.70 -6.31
N LEU A 389 8.73 9.51 -5.26
CA LEU A 389 9.12 8.19 -4.79
C LEU A 389 7.87 7.35 -4.47
N MET A 390 7.92 6.10 -4.91
CA MET A 390 6.90 5.07 -4.67
C MET A 390 6.57 4.95 -3.17
N PHE A 391 5.34 4.57 -2.84
CA PHE A 391 5.09 3.93 -1.54
C PHE A 391 5.84 2.60 -1.56
N VAL A 392 7.07 2.55 -1.05
CA VAL A 392 7.70 1.26 -0.65
C VAL A 392 6.76 0.76 0.44
N ASP A 393 5.82 -0.17 0.26
CA ASP A 393 5.92 -1.60 -0.05
C ASP A 393 4.91 -2.04 -1.15
N GLY A 394 4.25 -1.14 -1.86
CA GLY A 394 3.37 -1.52 -3.00
C GLY A 394 2.15 -2.42 -2.68
N ASN A 395 2.03 -2.94 -1.45
CA ASN A 395 1.00 -3.90 -1.09
C ASN A 395 -0.31 -3.24 -0.66
N GLN A 396 -0.29 -1.94 -0.37
CA GLN A 396 -1.49 -1.17 -0.08
C GLN A 396 -1.45 0.20 -0.74
N LEU A 397 -2.09 0.25 -1.91
CA LEU A 397 -3.18 1.16 -2.27
C LEU A 397 -3.43 0.89 -3.77
N ASP A 398 -4.33 -0.04 -4.09
CA ASP A 398 -4.82 -0.35 -5.46
C ASP A 398 -5.45 0.87 -6.20
N ARG A 399 -5.29 2.08 -5.64
CA ARG A 399 -5.68 3.38 -6.17
C ARG A 399 -4.51 4.10 -6.86
N VAL A 400 -3.27 3.68 -6.65
CA VAL A 400 -2.05 4.25 -7.29
C VAL A 400 -1.82 3.59 -8.64
N ASN A 401 -2.87 3.47 -9.45
CA ASN A 401 -2.76 2.79 -10.74
C ASN A 401 -2.50 3.77 -11.89
N PHE A 402 -2.40 5.08 -11.65
CA PHE A 402 -2.15 6.07 -12.69
C PHE A 402 -0.93 6.93 -12.36
N ALA A 403 0.05 6.92 -13.26
CA ALA A 403 1.27 7.69 -13.13
C ALA A 403 1.63 8.34 -14.47
N LEU A 404 2.28 9.51 -14.40
CA LEU A 404 2.92 10.14 -15.54
C LEU A 404 4.42 9.88 -15.43
N ASN A 405 5.02 9.24 -16.41
CA ASN A 405 6.44 8.91 -16.41
C ASN A 405 7.22 9.68 -17.47
N SER A 406 8.53 9.77 -17.27
CA SER A 406 9.40 10.41 -18.24
C SER A 406 9.46 9.58 -19.51
N SER A 407 9.89 10.21 -20.60
CA SER A 407 10.12 9.48 -21.87
C SER A 407 11.14 8.33 -21.71
N SER A 408 12.07 8.43 -20.76
CA SER A 408 13.06 7.41 -20.36
C SER A 408 12.55 6.39 -19.32
N ARG A 409 11.32 6.54 -18.81
CA ARG A 409 10.70 5.67 -17.78
C ARG A 409 11.50 5.51 -16.49
N ASN A 410 12.33 6.50 -16.16
CA ASN A 410 13.16 6.50 -14.95
C ASN A 410 12.59 7.35 -13.82
N THR A 411 11.51 8.09 -14.06
CA THR A 411 10.83 8.93 -13.08
C THR A 411 9.32 8.83 -13.24
N TYR A 412 8.60 8.98 -12.12
CA TYR A 412 7.13 8.88 -12.06
C TYR A 412 6.55 10.07 -11.29
N LEU A 413 5.39 10.56 -11.74
CA LEU A 413 4.46 11.46 -11.05
C LEU A 413 3.15 10.71 -10.83
N TYR A 414 2.86 10.34 -9.61
CA TYR A 414 1.59 9.69 -9.29
C TYR A 414 0.45 10.69 -9.26
N VAL A 415 -0.70 10.30 -9.80
CA VAL A 415 -1.89 11.15 -9.93
C VAL A 415 -3.11 10.31 -9.58
N ASP A 416 -4.08 10.90 -8.89
CA ASP A 416 -5.36 10.23 -8.66
C ASP A 416 -6.06 10.03 -10.00
N ALA A 417 -6.31 8.77 -10.37
CA ALA A 417 -7.00 8.40 -11.59
C ALA A 417 -8.41 9.03 -11.71
N ASN A 418 -9.03 9.40 -10.60
CA ASN A 418 -10.35 10.07 -10.56
C ASN A 418 -10.28 11.59 -10.70
N SER A 419 -9.10 12.15 -10.97
CA SER A 419 -8.95 13.60 -11.17
C SER A 419 -9.71 14.06 -12.42
N ASP A 420 -10.57 15.04 -12.22
CA ASP A 420 -11.14 15.83 -13.32
C ASP A 420 -10.10 16.77 -13.93
N ASP A 421 -10.48 17.46 -15.02
CA ASP A 421 -9.58 18.33 -15.76
C ASP A 421 -8.98 19.44 -14.86
N ALA A 422 -9.76 20.00 -13.93
CA ALA A 422 -9.32 21.08 -13.04
C ALA A 422 -8.35 20.58 -11.95
N LYS A 423 -8.64 19.42 -11.35
CA LYS A 423 -7.78 18.76 -10.36
C LYS A 423 -6.42 18.38 -10.96
N LEU A 424 -6.46 17.79 -12.16
CA LEU A 424 -5.24 17.40 -12.88
C LEU A 424 -4.39 18.63 -13.21
N GLU A 425 -5.01 19.67 -13.78
CA GLU A 425 -4.32 20.90 -14.14
C GLU A 425 -3.69 21.58 -12.92
N ALA A 426 -4.41 21.67 -11.80
CA ALA A 426 -3.89 22.23 -10.56
C ALA A 426 -2.68 21.47 -10.02
N PHE A 427 -2.72 20.13 -10.03
CA PHE A 427 -1.60 19.30 -9.61
C PHE A 427 -0.38 19.46 -10.53
N LEU A 428 -0.57 19.36 -11.85
CA LEU A 428 0.54 19.44 -12.82
C LEU A 428 1.19 20.81 -12.89
N ASN A 429 0.45 21.89 -12.64
CA ASN A 429 0.99 23.24 -12.66
C ASN A 429 2.06 23.47 -11.58
N GLN A 430 2.09 22.69 -10.51
CA GLN A 430 3.16 22.73 -9.49
C GLN A 430 4.52 22.29 -10.06
N PHE A 431 4.51 21.49 -11.12
CA PHE A 431 5.70 20.96 -11.80
C PHE A 431 5.99 21.68 -13.12
N ARG A 432 5.29 22.78 -13.43
CA ARG A 432 5.49 23.51 -14.68
C ARG A 432 6.88 24.13 -14.69
N GLU A 433 7.62 23.92 -15.78
CA GLU A 433 8.87 24.64 -16.04
C GLU A 433 8.59 26.15 -16.08
N THR A 434 9.17 26.88 -15.14
CA THR A 434 9.14 28.33 -15.18
C THR A 434 10.12 28.77 -16.26
N THR A 435 9.61 29.36 -17.34
CA THR A 435 10.42 30.08 -18.31
C THR A 435 11.11 31.22 -17.57
N ARG A 436 12.34 30.99 -17.10
CA ARG A 436 13.27 32.10 -16.91
C ARG A 436 13.47 32.68 -18.29
N HIS A 437 12.80 33.79 -18.56
CA HIS A 437 13.26 34.69 -19.60
C HIS A 437 14.75 34.92 -19.31
N ARG A 438 15.63 34.37 -20.17
CA ARG A 438 16.99 34.88 -20.30
C ARG A 438 16.81 36.35 -20.65
N ALA A 439 16.95 37.22 -19.66
CA ALA A 439 17.26 38.61 -19.92
C ALA A 439 18.61 38.58 -20.65
N ASN A 440 18.55 38.83 -21.96
CA ASN A 440 19.73 39.20 -22.73
C ASN A 440 20.16 40.60 -22.33
#